data_AF-A0A7S2JK49-F1
#
_entry.id   AF-A0A7S2JK49-F1
#
_cell.length_a   1.000
_cell.length_b   1.000
_cell.length_c   1.000
_cell.angle_alpha   90.00
_cell.angle_beta   90.00
_cell.angle_gamma   90.00
#
_symmetry.space_group_name_H-M   'P 1'
#
loop_
_entity.id
_entity.type
_entity.pdbx_description
1 polymer ?
#
loop_
_entity_poly.entity_id
_entity_poly.type
_entity_poly.pdbx_seq_one_letter_code
_entity_poly.pdbx_strand_id
1 'polypeptide(L)'
;IVESNFKVYAYTRGTLHSALLGLFCKIVACTPNVVVAQLAAETALQAMKRGICVENMVRYLESAAHPRALRRAREGGQGDVVPANVKAQLKVWESSRSRTSRSPAVLFEWAAEEYDVAEYEAARRHAAEVG
;
A
#
# COMPACT_ATOMS: atom_id res chain seq x y z
N ILE A 1 -5.40 -1.48 -18.73
CA ILE A 1 -4.30 -2.46 -18.89
C ILE A 1 -3.26 -2.14 -17.83
N VAL A 2 -2.78 -3.16 -17.10
CA VAL A 2 -1.74 -3.00 -16.08
C VAL A 2 -0.52 -3.79 -16.52
N GLU A 3 0.65 -3.16 -16.54
CA GLU A 3 1.93 -3.79 -16.88
C GLU A 3 2.73 -4.16 -15.62
N SER A 4 3.66 -5.10 -15.78
CA SER A 4 4.55 -5.54 -14.69
C SER A 4 5.51 -4.44 -14.21
N ASN A 5 5.70 -3.38 -14.99
CA ASN A 5 6.46 -2.18 -14.64
C ASN A 5 5.62 -1.13 -13.87
N PHE A 6 4.44 -1.50 -13.36
CA PHE A 6 3.53 -0.65 -12.59
C PHE A 6 2.86 0.49 -13.37
N LYS A 7 2.96 0.50 -14.71
CA LYS A 7 2.20 1.41 -15.56
C LYS A 7 0.78 0.91 -15.78
N VAL A 8 -0.16 1.85 -15.76
CA VAL A 8 -1.58 1.63 -16.02
C VAL A 8 -1.99 2.47 -17.22
N TYR A 9 -2.51 1.82 -18.25
CA TYR A 9 -3.08 2.46 -19.42
C TYR A 9 -4.59 2.25 -19.42
N ALA A 10 -5.34 3.34 -19.35
CA ALA A 10 -6.79 3.33 -19.39
C ALA A 10 -7.28 4.02 -20.66
N TYR A 11 -7.87 3.24 -21.56
CA TYR A 11 -8.52 3.73 -22.77
C TYR A 11 -9.93 4.18 -22.40
N THR A 12 -10.08 5.46 -22.06
CA THR A 12 -11.34 6.04 -21.62
C THR A 12 -11.44 7.48 -22.06
N ARG A 13 -12.65 7.90 -22.45
CA ARG A 13 -13.01 9.30 -22.70
C ARG A 13 -13.65 9.95 -21.48
N GLY A 14 -14.02 9.16 -20.47
CA GLY A 14 -14.73 9.62 -19.28
C GLY A 14 -13.77 10.08 -18.19
N THR A 15 -14.03 11.28 -17.64
CA THR A 15 -13.27 11.86 -16.53
C THR A 15 -13.38 11.04 -15.24
N LEU A 16 -14.48 10.30 -15.05
CA LEU A 16 -14.72 9.44 -13.89
C LEU A 16 -13.59 8.42 -13.68
N HIS A 17 -13.23 7.67 -14.72
CA HIS A 17 -12.19 6.64 -14.59
C HIS A 17 -10.80 7.24 -14.36
N SER A 18 -10.55 8.43 -14.91
CA SER A 18 -9.33 9.20 -14.63
C SER A 18 -9.26 9.61 -13.16
N ALA A 19 -10.36 10.15 -12.61
CA ALA A 19 -10.46 10.55 -11.22
C ALA A 19 -10.30 9.36 -10.26
N LEU A 20 -10.96 8.23 -10.56
CA LEU A 20 -10.83 6.99 -9.77
C LEU A 20 -9.40 6.45 -9.76
N LEU A 21 -8.72 6.45 -10.91
CA LEU A 21 -7.30 6.09 -10.97
C LEU A 21 -6.44 7.07 -10.16
N GLY A 22 -6.75 8.37 -10.22
CA GLY A 22 -6.06 9.41 -9.46
C GLY A 22 -6.19 9.28 -7.93
N LEU A 23 -7.12 8.46 -7.44
CA LEU A 23 -7.23 8.20 -5.99
C LEU A 23 -6.05 7.39 -5.45
N PHE A 24 -5.44 6.52 -6.25
CA PHE A 24 -4.39 5.59 -5.80
C PHE A 24 -3.19 5.44 -6.75
N CYS A 25 -3.27 6.00 -7.97
CA CYS A 25 -2.17 6.09 -8.92
C CYS A 25 -1.76 7.55 -9.13
N LYS A 26 -0.50 7.76 -9.51
CA LYS A 26 -0.04 9.05 -10.06
C LYS A 26 -0.43 9.12 -11.54
N ILE A 27 -1.25 10.10 -11.93
CA ILE A 27 -1.53 10.37 -13.34
C ILE A 27 -0.26 10.98 -13.96
N VAL A 28 0.26 10.33 -15.01
CA VAL A 28 1.47 10.75 -15.72
C VAL A 28 1.11 11.59 -16.94
N ALA A 29 0.10 11.15 -17.70
CA ALA A 29 -0.39 11.86 -18.87
C ALA A 29 -1.89 11.60 -19.05
N CYS A 30 -2.59 12.62 -19.52
CA CYS A 30 -3.99 12.52 -19.91
C CYS A 30 -4.13 13.03 -21.34
N THR A 31 -4.55 12.16 -22.25
CA THR A 31 -4.91 12.49 -23.64
C THR A 31 -6.42 12.34 -23.81
N PRO A 32 -7.02 12.79 -24.92
CA PRO A 32 -8.48 12.72 -25.11
C PRO A 32 -9.07 11.30 -25.02
N ASN A 33 -8.28 10.25 -25.28
CA ASN A 33 -8.76 8.87 -25.31
C ASN A 33 -7.99 7.91 -24.39
N VAL A 34 -6.87 8.35 -23.81
CA VAL A 34 -6.00 7.50 -23.00
C VAL A 34 -5.48 8.27 -21.79
N VAL A 35 -5.62 7.65 -20.62
CA VAL A 35 -4.96 8.06 -19.39
C VAL A 35 -3.81 7.10 -19.13
N VAL A 36 -2.63 7.67 -18.89
CA VAL A 36 -1.43 6.96 -18.46
C VAL A 36 -1.20 7.29 -17.00
N ALA A 37 -1.17 6.25 -16.17
CA ALA A 37 -0.95 6.38 -14.74
C ALA A 37 0.16 5.42 -14.26
N GLN A 38 0.77 5.76 -13.13
CA GLN A 38 1.84 5.00 -12.50
C GLN A 38 1.39 4.62 -11.09
N LEU A 39 1.42 3.32 -10.78
CA LEU A 39 1.31 2.86 -9.40
C LEU A 39 2.63 3.15 -8.68
N ALA A 40 2.54 3.84 -7.55
CA ALA A 40 3.67 4.22 -6.71
C ALA A 40 3.33 4.09 -5.23
N ALA A 41 4.35 3.82 -4.40
CA ALA A 41 4.17 3.63 -2.96
C ALA A 41 3.48 4.84 -2.31
N GLU A 42 3.89 6.05 -2.69
CA GLU A 42 3.35 7.30 -2.11
C GLU A 42 1.83 7.42 -2.32
N THR A 43 1.34 7.30 -3.56
CA THR A 43 -0.09 7.43 -3.88
C THR A 43 -0.89 6.27 -3.32
N ALA A 44 -0.34 5.05 -3.33
CA ALA A 44 -1.00 3.87 -2.76
C ALA A 44 -1.16 4.02 -1.24
N LEU A 45 -0.10 4.43 -0.52
CA LEU A 45 -0.15 4.68 0.92
C LEU A 45 -1.10 5.84 1.27
N GLN A 46 -1.12 6.91 0.49
CA GLN A 46 -2.08 8.01 0.66
C GLN A 46 -3.53 7.54 0.48
N ALA A 47 -3.79 6.70 -0.53
CA ALA A 47 -5.10 6.10 -0.75
C ALA A 47 -5.54 5.23 0.44
N MET A 48 -4.63 4.41 0.98
CA MET A 48 -4.89 3.57 2.16
C MET A 48 -5.17 4.41 3.40
N LYS A 49 -4.51 5.56 3.58
CA LYS A 49 -4.82 6.51 4.67
C LYS A 49 -6.24 7.09 4.56
N ARG A 50 -6.77 7.19 3.34
CA ARG A 50 -8.16 7.63 3.05
C ARG A 50 -9.18 6.49 3.14
N GLY A 51 -8.77 5.28 3.54
CA GLY A 51 -9.66 4.11 3.67
C GLY A 51 -9.80 3.27 2.41
N ILE A 52 -8.98 3.48 1.38
CA ILE A 52 -8.99 2.65 0.16
C ILE A 52 -8.08 1.44 0.40
N CYS A 53 -8.67 0.26 0.66
CA CYS A 53 -7.93 -0.99 0.86
C CYS A 53 -7.25 -1.49 -0.42
N VAL A 54 -6.15 -2.24 -0.30
CA VAL A 54 -5.45 -2.85 -1.44
C VAL A 54 -6.37 -3.72 -2.26
N GLU A 55 -7.25 -4.50 -1.63
CA GLU A 55 -8.22 -5.35 -2.30
C GLU A 55 -9.14 -4.56 -3.22
N ASN A 56 -9.55 -3.35 -2.81
CA ASN A 56 -10.42 -2.49 -3.61
C ASN A 56 -9.67 -1.90 -4.81
N MET A 57 -8.39 -1.55 -4.65
CA MET A 57 -7.55 -1.12 -5.77
C MET A 57 -7.40 -2.24 -6.82
N VAL A 58 -7.10 -3.46 -6.37
CA VAL A 58 -6.95 -4.63 -7.25
C VAL A 58 -8.29 -4.95 -7.93
N ARG A 59 -9.39 -5.00 -7.17
CA ARG A 59 -10.74 -5.23 -7.73
C ARG A 59 -11.12 -4.20 -8.78
N TYR A 60 -10.80 -2.92 -8.54
CA TYR A 60 -11.05 -1.88 -9.54
C TYR A 60 -10.25 -2.14 -10.82
N LEU A 61 -8.94 -2.41 -10.72
CA LEU A 61 -8.08 -2.69 -11.88
C LEU A 61 -8.54 -3.95 -12.66
N GLU A 62 -9.03 -4.97 -11.96
CA GLU A 62 -9.57 -6.19 -12.57
C GLU A 62 -10.93 -5.95 -13.24
N SER A 63 -11.83 -5.20 -12.59
CA SER A 63 -13.16 -4.88 -13.14
C SER A 63 -13.11 -3.95 -14.36
N ALA A 64 -12.15 -3.02 -14.39
CA ALA A 64 -11.94 -2.08 -15.48
C ALA A 64 -10.99 -2.64 -16.56
N ALA A 65 -10.72 -3.95 -16.54
CA ALA A 65 -9.79 -4.57 -17.45
C ALA A 65 -10.32 -4.65 -18.88
N HIS A 66 -9.39 -4.60 -19.83
CA HIS A 66 -9.74 -4.69 -21.24
C HIS A 66 -10.38 -6.06 -21.54
N PRO A 67 -11.46 -6.15 -22.35
CA PRO A 67 -12.15 -7.41 -22.63
C PRO A 67 -11.25 -8.52 -23.17
N ARG A 68 -10.20 -8.17 -23.93
CA ARG A 68 -9.18 -9.15 -24.38
C ARG A 68 -8.36 -9.74 -23.22
N ALA A 69 -8.02 -8.94 -22.22
CA ALA A 69 -7.29 -9.41 -21.05
C ALA A 69 -8.17 -10.31 -20.18
N LEU A 70 -9.44 -9.93 -19.97
CA LEU A 70 -10.42 -10.76 -19.26
C LEU A 70 -10.64 -12.11 -19.94
N ARG A 71 -10.73 -12.11 -21.28
CA ARG A 71 -10.88 -13.34 -22.07
C ARG A 71 -9.67 -14.26 -21.91
N ARG A 72 -8.45 -13.73 -22.07
CA ARG A 72 -7.21 -14.49 -21.86
C ARG A 72 -7.15 -15.12 -20.47
N ALA A 73 -7.55 -14.38 -19.43
CA ALA A 73 -7.57 -14.88 -18.07
C ALA A 73 -8.62 -16.01 -17.86
N ARG A 74 -9.77 -15.94 -18.54
CA ARG A 74 -10.82 -16.98 -18.48
C ARG A 74 -10.46 -18.26 -19.24
N GLU A 75 -9.75 -18.13 -20.35
CA GLU A 75 -9.37 -19.24 -21.23
C GLU A 75 -8.16 -20.04 -20.71
N GLY A 76 -7.72 -19.82 -19.47
CA GLY A 76 -6.54 -20.46 -18.89
C GLY A 76 -5.22 -19.99 -19.51
N GLY A 77 -5.24 -18.89 -20.28
CA GLY A 77 -4.03 -18.31 -20.84
C GLY A 77 -3.10 -17.81 -19.73
N GLN A 78 -1.80 -17.95 -19.95
CA GLN A 78 -0.77 -17.48 -19.00
C GLN A 78 -0.91 -15.98 -18.75
N GLY A 79 -1.45 -15.57 -17.60
CA GLY A 79 -1.38 -14.21 -17.10
C GLY A 79 -2.68 -13.69 -16.50
N ASP A 80 -2.65 -13.41 -15.20
CA ASP A 80 -3.67 -12.63 -14.52
C ASP A 80 -3.83 -11.24 -15.17
N VAL A 81 -5.05 -10.72 -15.11
CA VAL A 81 -5.40 -9.36 -15.58
C VAL A 81 -4.51 -8.27 -14.97
N VAL A 82 -4.20 -8.43 -13.68
CA VAL A 82 -3.23 -7.61 -12.96
C VAL A 82 -2.03 -8.50 -12.66
N PRO A 83 -0.82 -8.16 -13.13
CA PRO A 83 0.37 -8.96 -12.90
C PRO A 83 0.61 -9.28 -11.42
N ALA A 84 1.04 -10.52 -11.13
CA ALA A 84 1.23 -10.99 -9.76
C ALA A 84 2.22 -10.14 -8.95
N ASN A 85 3.27 -9.62 -9.60
CA ASN A 85 4.24 -8.73 -8.96
C ASN A 85 3.61 -7.40 -8.53
N VAL A 86 2.64 -6.88 -9.29
CA VAL A 86 1.89 -5.66 -8.94
C VAL A 86 1.03 -5.90 -7.70
N LYS A 87 0.29 -7.03 -7.66
CA LYS A 87 -0.50 -7.43 -6.49
C LYS A 87 0.38 -7.61 -5.25
N ALA A 88 1.52 -8.28 -5.39
CA ALA A 88 2.47 -8.50 -4.30
C ALA A 88 3.02 -7.18 -3.75
N GLN A 89 3.42 -6.27 -4.64
CA GLN A 89 3.98 -4.98 -4.23
C GLN A 89 2.97 -4.10 -3.49
N LEU A 90 1.70 -4.09 -3.91
CA LEU A 90 0.65 -3.37 -3.18
C LEU A 90 0.51 -3.88 -1.73
N LYS A 91 0.61 -5.19 -1.51
CA LYS A 91 0.60 -5.78 -0.16
C LYS A 91 1.84 -5.43 0.65
N VAL A 92 3.02 -5.34 0.00
CA VAL A 92 4.24 -4.86 0.65
C VAL A 92 4.08 -3.40 1.09
N TRP A 93 3.46 -2.55 0.27
CA TRP A 93 3.18 -1.17 0.66
C TRP A 93 2.17 -1.11 1.80
N GLU A 94 1.12 -1.92 1.79
CA GLU A 94 0.17 -1.98 2.90
C GLU A 94 0.82 -2.40 4.22
N SER A 95 1.65 -3.45 4.23
CA SER A 95 2.36 -3.89 5.44
C SER A 95 3.41 -2.89 5.92
N SER A 96 3.95 -2.07 5.02
CA SER A 96 4.86 -0.98 5.40
C SER A 96 4.16 0.10 6.24
N ARG A 97 2.83 0.26 6.15
CA ARG A 97 2.04 1.18 6.98
C ARG A 97 2.08 0.80 8.47
N SER A 98 2.16 -0.48 8.77
CA SER A 98 2.13 -1.03 10.12
C SER A 98 3.50 -1.12 10.81
N ARG A 99 4.57 -0.57 10.22
CA ARG A 99 5.93 -0.69 10.79
C ARG A 99 6.21 0.20 12.00
N THR A 100 5.36 1.18 12.30
CA THR A 100 5.61 2.12 13.40
C THR A 100 4.36 2.24 14.26
N SER A 101 4.45 1.75 15.50
CA SER A 101 3.53 2.08 16.58
C SER A 101 4.09 3.24 17.39
N ARG A 102 3.22 4.07 17.95
CA ARG A 102 3.58 5.11 18.92
C ARG A 102 2.80 4.86 20.19
N SER A 103 3.51 4.75 21.30
CA SER A 103 2.93 4.81 22.65
C SER A 103 3.46 6.06 23.35
N PRO A 104 2.64 6.73 24.19
CA PRO A 104 3.15 7.65 25.19
C PRO A 104 4.14 6.89 26.09
N ALA A 105 5.34 7.44 26.28
CA ALA A 105 6.38 6.81 27.09
C ALA A 105 7.24 7.89 27.75
N VAL A 106 7.83 7.54 28.89
CA VAL A 106 8.85 8.33 29.59
C VAL A 106 10.13 7.49 29.59
N LEU A 107 11.25 8.08 29.17
CA LEU A 107 12.56 7.44 29.21
C LEU A 107 13.24 7.82 30.53
N PHE A 108 13.60 6.81 31.31
CA PHE A 108 14.51 6.96 32.45
C PHE A 108 15.90 6.49 32.03
N GLU A 109 16.90 7.37 32.14
CA GLU A 109 18.30 7.02 31.88
C GLU A 109 18.93 6.51 33.18
N TRP A 110 19.72 5.43 33.08
CA TRP A 110 20.37 4.80 34.23
C TRP A 110 21.85 4.56 33.92
N ALA A 111 22.73 5.21 34.67
CA ALA A 111 24.18 4.99 34.58
C ALA A 111 24.60 3.99 35.66
N ALA A 112 25.17 2.85 35.26
CA ALA A 112 25.63 1.80 36.18
C ALA A 112 26.80 2.26 37.08
N GLU A 113 27.42 3.38 36.75
CA GLU A 113 28.49 4.01 37.52
C GLU A 113 27.95 4.84 38.70
N GLU A 114 26.70 5.33 38.61
CA GLU A 114 26.08 6.19 39.61
C GLU A 114 25.01 5.47 40.46
N TYR A 115 24.45 4.36 39.97
CA TYR A 115 23.30 3.71 40.61
C TYR A 115 23.37 2.18 40.58
N ASP A 116 22.78 1.53 41.59
CA ASP A 116 22.79 0.08 41.77
C ASP A 116 21.91 -0.66 40.74
N VAL A 117 22.50 -1.66 40.07
CA VAL A 117 21.80 -2.51 39.09
C VAL A 117 20.60 -3.24 39.71
N ALA A 118 20.65 -3.58 41.01
CA ALA A 118 19.55 -4.25 41.68
C ALA A 118 18.28 -3.37 41.78
N GLU A 119 18.45 -2.06 41.98
CA GLU A 119 17.33 -1.11 42.03
C GLU A 119 16.68 -0.93 40.65
N TYR A 120 17.51 -0.87 39.60
CA TYR A 120 17.03 -0.85 38.22
C TYR A 120 16.16 -2.07 37.90
N GLU A 121 16.62 -3.27 38.27
CA GLU A 121 15.85 -4.49 38.03
C GLU A 121 14.52 -4.52 38.80
N ALA A 122 14.51 -4.05 40.05
CA ALA A 122 13.30 -3.97 40.85
C ALA A 122 12.29 -2.99 40.23
N ALA A 123 12.74 -1.80 39.81
CA ALA A 123 11.90 -0.82 39.13
C ALA A 123 11.35 -1.34 37.81
N ARG A 124 12.18 -2.04 37.02
CA ARG A 124 11.76 -2.66 35.75
C ARG A 124 10.70 -3.75 35.95
N ARG A 125 10.85 -4.58 36.98
CA ARG A 125 9.85 -5.62 37.32
C ARG A 125 8.52 -4.98 37.72
N HIS A 126 8.56 -3.97 38.58
CA HIS A 126 7.35 -3.27 38.99
C HIS A 126 6.63 -2.60 37.82
N ALA A 127 7.37 -1.93 36.93
CA ALA A 127 6.80 -1.34 35.71
C ALA A 127 6.13 -2.40 34.80
N ALA A 128 6.73 -3.59 34.68
CA ALA A 128 6.15 -4.68 33.90
C ALA A 128 4.89 -5.31 34.54
N GLU A 129 4.76 -5.27 35.87
CA GLU A 129 3.58 -5.74 36.60
C GLU A 129 2.41 -4.76 36.53
N VAL A 130 2.70 -3.45 36.53
CA VAL A 130 1.69 -2.39 36.57
C VAL A 130 1.10 -2.05 35.20
N GLY A 131 1.88 -2.22 34.11
CA GLY A 131 1.43 -2.06 32.72
C GLY A 131 1.62 -0.66 32.16
#